data_AF-A0A2N3T702-F1
#
_entry.id   AF-A0A2N3T702-F1
#
_cell.length_a   1.000
_cell.length_b   1.000
_cell.length_c   1.000
_cell.angle_alpha   90.00
_cell.angle_beta   90.00
_cell.angle_gamma   90.00
#
_symmetry.space_group_name_H-M   'P 1'
#
loop_
_entity.id
_entity.type
_entity.pdbx_description
1 polymer ?
#
loop_
_entity_poly.entity_id
_entity_poly.type
_entity_poly.pdbx_seq_one_letter_code
_entity_poly.pdbx_strand_id
1 'polypeptide(L)'
;MKTSLPVAIQNHREKPFEQKVFKLLSINPTLFNKCVKEHRGYALLLRIWIEEKYHNGSTALEVAEMIKKSKLRIEAIKAGRPLHIAV
;
A
#
# COMPACT_ATOMS: atom_id res chain seq x y z
N MET A 1 -17.34 22.74 4.68
CA MET A 1 -17.59 21.32 5.07
C MET A 1 -16.33 20.78 5.71
N LYS A 2 -16.41 20.33 6.96
CA LYS A 2 -15.27 19.72 7.67
C LYS A 2 -14.97 18.38 7.00
N THR A 3 -13.98 18.31 6.11
CA THR A 3 -13.42 17.03 5.66
C THR A 3 -12.57 16.48 6.79
N SER A 4 -13.24 15.94 7.81
CA SER A 4 -12.62 14.99 8.71
C SER A 4 -12.26 13.76 7.89
N LEU A 5 -10.99 13.72 7.45
CA LEU A 5 -10.34 12.48 7.02
C LEU A 5 -10.68 11.43 8.08
N PRO A 6 -11.31 10.30 7.72
CA PRO A 6 -11.61 9.28 8.70
C PRO A 6 -10.28 8.83 9.28
N VAL A 7 -10.14 9.18 10.57
CA VAL A 7 -9.21 8.66 11.56
C VAL A 7 -8.72 7.29 11.12
N ALA A 8 -7.40 7.18 10.96
CA ALA A 8 -6.61 5.95 10.90
C ALA A 8 -7.45 4.73 11.27
N ILE A 9 -8.06 4.09 10.28
CA ILE A 9 -8.93 2.95 10.52
C ILE A 9 -8.00 1.81 10.85
N GLN A 10 -7.74 1.63 12.14
CA GLN A 10 -7.14 0.45 12.71
C GLN A 10 -8.16 -0.70 12.62
N ASN A 11 -8.56 -1.08 11.41
CA ASN A 11 -9.36 -2.27 11.22
C ASN A 11 -8.42 -3.47 11.29
N HIS A 12 -8.58 -4.27 12.35
CA HIS A 12 -7.77 -5.44 12.62
C HIS A 12 -7.79 -6.48 11.48
N ARG A 13 -8.78 -6.41 10.58
CA ARG A 13 -8.95 -7.29 9.40
C ARG A 13 -8.26 -6.79 8.12
N GLU A 14 -7.94 -5.50 8.03
CA GLU A 14 -7.22 -4.92 6.88
C GLU A 14 -5.73 -5.24 6.94
N LYS A 15 -5.16 -5.31 8.15
CA LYS A 15 -3.76 -5.75 8.36
C LYS A 15 -3.46 -7.13 7.74
N PRO A 16 -4.29 -8.18 7.94
CA PRO A 16 -4.14 -9.45 7.25
C PRO A 16 -4.19 -9.36 5.72
N PHE A 17 -5.05 -8.50 5.17
CA PHE A 17 -5.18 -8.34 3.71
C PHE A 17 -3.94 -7.65 3.14
N GLU A 18 -3.54 -6.51 3.71
CA GLU A 18 -2.34 -5.77 3.33
C GLU A 18 -1.09 -6.67 3.40
N GLN A 19 -0.95 -7.45 4.48
CA GLN A 19 0.16 -8.40 4.62
C GLN A 19 0.17 -9.48 3.54
N LYS A 20 -1.00 -10.00 3.12
CA LYS A 20 -1.08 -10.96 2.01
C LYS A 20 -0.64 -10.34 0.69
N VAL A 21 -1.07 -9.11 0.40
CA VAL A 21 -0.64 -8.36 -0.79
C VAL A 21 0.87 -8.16 -0.76
N PHE A 22 1.43 -7.71 0.36
CA PHE A 22 2.88 -7.50 0.50
C PHE A 22 3.67 -8.80 0.38
N LYS A 23 3.17 -9.91 0.90
CA LYS A 23 3.79 -11.23 0.72
C LYS A 23 3.88 -11.60 -0.77
N LEU A 24 2.80 -11.40 -1.53
CA LEU A 24 2.77 -11.67 -2.97
C LEU A 24 3.68 -10.75 -3.78
N LEU A 25 3.92 -9.53 -3.29
CA LEU A 25 4.84 -8.56 -3.88
C LEU A 25 6.29 -8.69 -3.35
N SER A 26 6.53 -9.60 -2.40
CA SER A 26 7.81 -9.73 -1.68
C SER A 26 8.29 -8.39 -1.08
N ILE A 27 7.36 -7.64 -0.50
CA ILE A 27 7.62 -6.38 0.22
C ILE A 27 7.68 -6.68 1.71
N ASN A 28 8.68 -6.13 2.40
CA ASN A 28 8.75 -6.17 3.85
C ASN A 28 7.79 -5.12 4.46
N PRO A 29 6.76 -5.52 5.25
CA PRO A 29 5.80 -4.58 5.81
C PRO A 29 6.45 -3.51 6.71
N THR A 30 7.54 -3.82 7.40
CA THR A 30 8.27 -2.86 8.24
C THR A 30 8.94 -1.77 7.41
N LEU A 31 9.54 -2.14 6.27
CA LEU A 31 10.13 -1.17 5.34
C LEU A 31 9.05 -0.31 4.68
N PHE A 32 7.93 -0.91 4.32
CA PHE A 32 6.77 -0.19 3.81
C PHE A 32 6.26 0.84 4.83
N ASN A 33 6.06 0.43 6.08
CA ASN A 33 5.64 1.32 7.16
C ASN A 33 6.60 2.48 7.39
N LYS A 34 7.91 2.23 7.33
CA LYS A 34 8.93 3.27 7.40
C LYS A 34 8.79 4.24 6.23
N CYS A 35 8.64 3.73 5.01
CA CYS A 35 8.44 4.54 3.81
C CYS A 35 7.17 5.42 3.89
N VAL A 36 6.07 4.87 4.42
CA VAL A 36 4.83 5.65 4.67
C VAL A 36 5.09 6.75 5.70
N LYS A 37 5.79 6.46 6.80
CA LYS A 37 6.06 7.43 7.86
C LYS A 37 6.97 8.57 7.39
N GLU A 38 8.01 8.25 6.64
CA GLU A 38 9.07 9.20 6.24
C GLU A 38 8.73 9.97 4.95
N HIS A 39 8.04 9.34 4.00
CA HIS A 39 7.82 9.92 2.68
C HIS A 39 6.34 10.18 2.36
N ARG A 40 5.41 9.68 3.18
CA ARG A 40 3.94 9.82 3.05
C ARG A 40 3.48 9.58 1.61
N GLY A 41 3.38 10.60 0.75
CA GLY A 41 3.37 10.50 -0.72
C GLY A 41 2.71 9.27 -1.34
N TYR A 42 3.37 8.65 -2.32
CA TYR A 42 2.86 7.47 -3.01
C TYR A 42 2.71 6.24 -2.11
N ALA A 43 3.46 6.15 -1.01
CA ALA A 43 3.37 5.02 -0.07
C ALA A 43 2.05 5.05 0.72
N LEU A 44 1.65 6.23 1.18
CA LEU A 44 0.38 6.44 1.87
C LEU A 44 -0.79 6.24 0.90
N LEU A 45 -0.69 6.77 -0.32
CA LEU A 45 -1.70 6.55 -1.36
C LEU A 45 -1.86 5.06 -1.68
N LEU A 46 -0.75 4.32 -1.80
CA LEU A 46 -0.81 2.88 -2.06
C LEU A 46 -1.51 2.13 -0.91
N ARG A 47 -1.25 2.49 0.35
CA ARG A 47 -1.95 1.90 1.50
C ARG A 47 -3.46 2.13 1.43
N ILE A 48 -3.87 3.38 1.27
CA ILE A 48 -5.29 3.75 1.17
C ILE A 48 -5.94 3.01 0.01
N TRP A 49 -5.26 2.94 -1.14
CA TRP A 49 -5.77 2.24 -2.31
C TRP A 49 -5.91 0.72 -2.09
N ILE A 50 -4.97 0.07 -1.39
CA ILE A 50 -5.08 -1.36 -1.03
C ILE A 50 -6.30 -1.58 -0.12
N GLU A 51 -6.53 -0.70 0.85
CA GLU A 51 -7.73 -0.74 1.71
C GLU A 51 -9.02 -0.56 0.90
N GLU A 52 -9.07 0.41 -0.01
CA GLU A 52 -10.21 0.60 -0.92
C GLU A 52 -10.48 -0.64 -1.78
N LYS A 53 -9.43 -1.33 -2.27
CA LYS A 53 -9.61 -2.56 -3.03
C LYS A 53 -10.15 -3.72 -2.20
N TYR A 54 -9.74 -3.81 -0.94
CA TYR A 54 -10.32 -4.76 0.00
C TYR A 54 -11.82 -4.52 0.20
N HIS A 55 -12.22 -3.27 0.45
CA HIS A 55 -13.64 -2.89 0.62
C HIS A 55 -14.48 -3.12 -0.63
N ASN A 56 -13.87 -3.03 -1.81
CA ASN A 56 -14.51 -3.35 -3.09
C ASN A 56 -14.53 -4.85 -3.44
N GLY A 57 -14.13 -5.73 -2.52
CA GLY A 57 -14.19 -7.18 -2.72
C GLY A 57 -13.07 -7.76 -3.58
N SER A 58 -12.02 -7.00 -3.88
CA SER A 58 -10.86 -7.53 -4.61
C SER A 58 -10.05 -8.49 -3.74
N THR A 59 -9.48 -9.51 -4.36
CA THR A 59 -8.57 -10.45 -3.71
C THR A 59 -7.15 -9.89 -3.61
N ALA A 60 -6.38 -10.37 -2.64
CA ALA A 60 -4.98 -9.94 -2.48
C ALA A 60 -4.12 -10.26 -3.73
N LEU A 61 -4.48 -11.32 -4.47
CA LEU A 61 -3.81 -11.69 -5.72
C LEU A 61 -4.07 -10.68 -6.83
N GLU A 62 -5.33 -10.30 -7.05
CA GLU A 62 -5.70 -9.30 -8.04
C GLU A 62 -5.02 -7.96 -7.75
N VAL A 63 -5.03 -7.53 -6.49
CA VAL A 63 -4.37 -6.28 -6.06
C VAL A 63 -2.86 -6.35 -6.32
N ALA A 64 -2.20 -7.46 -5.99
CA ALA A 64 -0.77 -7.63 -6.25
C ALA A 64 -0.46 -7.60 -7.76
N GLU A 65 -1.27 -8.26 -8.59
CA GLU A 65 -1.11 -8.24 -10.04
C GLU A 65 -1.33 -6.84 -10.64
N MET A 66 -2.32 -6.09 -10.16
CA MET A 66 -2.52 -4.69 -10.57
C MET A 66 -1.31 -3.81 -10.23
N ILE A 67 -0.73 -3.99 -9.04
CA ILE A 67 0.46 -3.24 -8.62
C ILE A 67 1.66 -3.61 -9.51
N LYS A 68 1.90 -4.89 -9.79
CA LYS A 68 2.99 -5.34 -10.67
C LYS A 68 2.88 -4.79 -12.09
N LYS A 69 1.65 -4.67 -12.62
CA LYS A 69 1.37 -4.11 -13.95
C LYS A 69 1.43 -2.58 -13.97
N SER A 70 1.41 -1.93 -12.81
CA SER A 70 1.50 -0.49 -12.71
C SER A 70 2.92 0.01 -12.96
N LYS A 71 3.06 1.30 -13.28
CA LYS A 71 4.36 1.97 -13.36
C LYS A 71 4.97 2.29 -11.98
N LEU A 72 4.36 1.84 -10.88
CA LEU A 72 4.81 2.12 -9.51
C LEU A 72 6.04 1.26 -9.18
N ARG A 73 7.17 1.91 -8.90
CA ARG A 73 8.43 1.23 -8.55
C ARG A 73 8.44 0.80 -7.09
N ILE A 74 7.74 -0.29 -6.79
CA ILE A 74 7.64 -0.87 -5.45
C ILE A 74 8.97 -1.44 -4.92
N GLU A 75 9.92 -1.70 -5.81
CA GLU A 75 11.28 -2.13 -5.54
C GLU A 75 12.07 -1.04 -4.80
N ALA A 76 11.70 0.23 -4.98
CA ALA A 76 12.29 1.35 -4.24
C ALA A 76 12.14 1.17 -2.72
N ILE A 77 11.07 0.52 -2.27
CA ILE A 77 10.83 0.22 -0.85
C ILE A 77 11.90 -0.72 -0.29
N LYS A 78 12.37 -1.68 -1.09
CA LYS A 78 13.45 -2.61 -0.67
C LYS A 78 14.75 -1.87 -0.42
N ALA A 79 14.99 -0.77 -1.16
CA ALA A 79 16.14 0.11 -0.99
C ALA A 79 15.92 1.23 0.03
N GLY A 80 14.77 1.26 0.73
CA GLY A 80 14.42 2.33 1.66
C GLY A 80 14.21 3.69 0.99
N ARG A 81 13.92 3.72 -0.31
CA ARG A 81 13.69 4.94 -1.09
C ARG A 81 12.20 5.23 -1.20
N PRO A 82 11.81 6.50 -1.44
CA PRO A 82 10.44 6.85 -1.74
C PRO A 82 9.90 6.09 -2.96
N LEU A 83 8.63 5.70 -2.87
CA LEU A 83 7.88 5.26 -4.04
C LEU A 83 7.80 6.37 -5.08
N HIS A 84 7.90 5.99 -6.35
CA HIS A 84 7.76 6.88 -7.50
C HIS A 84 7.19 6.11 -8.69
N ILE A 85 6.64 6.86 -9.64
CA ILE A 85 6.15 6.34 -10.91
C ILE A 85 7.28 6.45 -11.92
N ALA A 86 7.57 5.36 -12.64
CA ALA A 86 8.47 5.42 -13.77
C ALA A 86 7.82 6.23 -14.89
N VAL A 87 8.50 7.26 -15.39
CA VAL A 87 8.04 8.05 -16.55
C VAL A 87 8.21 7.21 -17.80
#